data_AF-A0A846ZWG8-F1
#
_entry.id   AF-A0A846ZWG8-F1
#
_cell.length_a   1.000
_cell.length_b   1.000
_cell.length_c   1.000
_cell.angle_alpha   90.00
_cell.angle_beta   90.00
_cell.angle_gamma   90.00
#
_symmetry.space_group_name_H-M   'P 1'
#
loop_
_entity.id
_entity.type
_entity.pdbx_description
1 polymer ?
#
loop_
_entity_poly.entity_id
_entity_poly.type
_entity_poly.pdbx_seq_one_letter_code
_entity_poly.pdbx_strand_id
1 'polypeptide(L)'
;MIPVTKSYLPPIEEYQAYLDRIWATNQLTNNGPLVQELEKKLKDYLGVKHLFFVSNGTIALQITIKTLGEPGEIITTPFSYVATTSSIVWEGFTP
;
A
#
# COMPACT_ATOMS: atom_id res chain seq x y z
N MET A 1 -0.63 2.26 -31.58
CA MET A 1 -0.18 3.06 -30.42
C MET A 1 0.36 2.07 -29.39
N ILE A 2 1.62 2.20 -28.97
CA ILE A 2 2.19 1.34 -27.91
C ILE A 2 1.90 2.03 -26.58
N PRO A 3 1.19 1.39 -25.63
CA PRO A 3 0.88 2.01 -24.35
C PRO A 3 2.15 2.13 -23.50
N VAL A 4 2.31 3.27 -22.81
CA VAL A 4 3.39 3.47 -21.82
C VAL A 4 3.16 2.56 -20.61
N THR A 5 1.91 2.31 -20.24
CA THR A 5 1.52 1.42 -19.15
C THR A 5 0.39 0.49 -19.58
N LYS A 6 0.53 -0.80 -19.26
CA LYS A 6 -0.53 -1.80 -19.38
C LYS A 6 -0.39 -2.75 -18.20
N SER A 7 -1.45 -2.87 -17.39
CA SER A 7 -1.43 -3.77 -16.24
C SER A 7 -1.28 -5.22 -16.68
N TYR A 8 -0.45 -5.97 -15.96
CA TYR A 8 -0.47 -7.42 -16.02
C TYR A 8 -1.68 -7.91 -15.23
N LEU A 9 -2.49 -8.75 -15.87
CA LEU A 9 -3.60 -9.44 -15.23
C LEU A 9 -3.23 -10.92 -15.15
N PRO A 10 -3.27 -11.55 -13.95
CA PRO A 10 -3.12 -13.00 -13.85
C PRO A 10 -4.29 -13.71 -14.56
N PRO A 11 -4.19 -15.03 -14.81
CA PRO A 11 -5.33 -15.84 -15.23
C PRO A 11 -6.57 -15.55 -14.37
N ILE A 12 -7.73 -15.39 -15.00
CA ILE A 12 -8.95 -14.96 -14.31
C ILE A 12 -9.40 -15.99 -13.27
N GLU A 13 -9.06 -17.25 -13.50
CA GLU A 13 -9.36 -18.38 -12.62
C GLU A 13 -8.67 -18.22 -11.25
N GLU A 14 -7.46 -17.66 -11.20
CA GLU A 14 -6.76 -17.37 -9.94
C GLU A 14 -7.50 -16.30 -9.14
N TYR A 15 -8.00 -15.27 -9.82
CA TYR A 15 -8.78 -14.21 -9.17
C TYR A 15 -10.12 -14.75 -8.64
N GLN A 16 -10.82 -15.56 -9.44
CA GLN A 16 -12.08 -16.20 -9.05
C GLN A 16 -11.91 -17.09 -7.82
N ALA A 17 -10.83 -17.87 -7.74
CA ALA A 17 -10.54 -18.70 -6.56
C ALA A 17 -10.41 -17.88 -5.26
N TYR A 18 -9.89 -16.66 -5.32
CA TYR A 18 -9.90 -15.77 -4.15
C TYR A 18 -11.29 -15.24 -3.83
N LEU A 19 -12.10 -14.89 -4.85
CA LEU A 19 -13.47 -14.44 -4.64
C LEU A 19 -14.34 -15.52 -3.99
N ASP A 20 -14.21 -16.78 -4.41
CA ASP A 20 -14.96 -17.89 -3.80
C ASP A 20 -14.69 -18.01 -2.29
N ARG A 21 -13.42 -17.83 -1.88
CA ARG A 21 -13.02 -17.80 -0.46
C ARG A 21 -13.63 -16.61 0.28
N ILE A 22 -13.69 -15.45 -0.37
CA ILE A 22 -14.30 -14.23 0.21
C ILE A 22 -15.82 -14.45 0.41
N TRP A 23 -16.52 -15.01 -0.58
CA TRP A 23 -17.95 -15.31 -0.47
C TRP A 23 -18.25 -16.36 0.59
N ALA A 24 -17.41 -17.39 0.72
CA ALA A 24 -17.58 -18.42 1.74
C ALA A 24 -17.42 -17.89 3.17
N THR A 25 -16.63 -16.83 3.36
CA THR A 25 -16.37 -16.21 4.67
C THR A 25 -17.20 -14.96 4.93
N ASN A 26 -17.83 -14.40 3.91
CA ASN A 26 -18.54 -13.13 3.92
C ASN A 26 -17.69 -11.95 4.46
N GLN A 27 -16.36 -12.05 4.40
CA GLN A 27 -15.43 -11.05 4.91
C GLN A 27 -14.70 -10.35 3.74
N LEU A 28 -15.19 -9.16 3.39
CA LEU A 28 -14.72 -8.41 2.22
C LEU A 28 -13.44 -7.60 2.45
N THR A 29 -13.20 -7.14 3.69
CA THR A 29 -12.13 -6.21 4.05
C THR A 29 -11.79 -6.34 5.55
N ASN A 30 -11.11 -5.35 6.12
CA ASN A 30 -10.82 -5.18 7.55
C ASN A 30 -10.07 -6.38 8.13
N ASN A 31 -8.81 -6.54 7.69
CA ASN A 31 -7.88 -7.56 8.18
C ASN A 31 -8.39 -9.01 8.05
N GLY A 32 -9.03 -9.33 6.92
CA GLY A 32 -9.51 -10.69 6.64
C GLY A 32 -8.42 -11.72 6.36
N PRO A 33 -8.81 -13.00 6.18
CA PRO A 33 -7.87 -14.11 6.06
C PRO A 33 -6.91 -13.97 4.87
N LEU A 34 -7.37 -13.43 3.74
CA LEU A 34 -6.53 -13.26 2.55
C LEU A 34 -5.40 -12.24 2.75
N VAL A 35 -5.68 -11.11 3.42
CA VAL A 35 -4.66 -10.09 3.67
C VAL A 35 -3.65 -10.56 4.73
N GLN A 36 -4.09 -11.32 5.73
CA GLN A 36 -3.19 -11.93 6.71
C GLN A 36 -2.29 -13.01 6.08
N GLU A 37 -2.84 -13.83 5.18
CA GLU A 37 -2.07 -14.81 4.41
C GLU A 37 -0.99 -14.13 3.57
N LEU A 38 -1.36 -13.05 2.87
CA LEU A 38 -0.43 -12.26 2.07
C LEU A 38 0.63 -11.58 2.95
N GLU A 39 0.24 -11.02 4.11
CA GLU A 39 1.16 -10.39 5.06
C GLU A 39 2.24 -11.37 5.51
N LYS A 40 1.87 -12.59 5.88
CA LYS A 40 2.81 -13.64 6.27
C LYS A 40 3.80 -13.95 5.14
N LYS A 41 3.29 -14.22 3.93
CA LYS A 41 4.12 -14.54 2.76
C LYS A 41 5.09 -13.40 2.43
N LEU A 42 4.64 -12.16 2.49
CA LEU A 42 5.50 -11.00 2.21
C LEU A 42 6.51 -10.74 3.32
N LYS A 43 6.17 -10.93 4.58
CA LYS A 43 7.12 -10.81 5.70
C LYS A 43 8.25 -11.83 5.57
N ASP A 44 7.92 -13.07 5.22
CA ASP A 44 8.90 -14.14 4.99
C ASP A 44 9.78 -13.81 3.76
N TYR A 45 9.18 -13.33 2.66
CA TYR A 45 9.89 -12.97 1.44
C TYR A 45 10.82 -11.76 1.61
N LEU A 46 10.38 -10.72 2.32
CA LEU A 46 11.14 -9.47 2.53
C LEU A 46 12.10 -9.54 3.72
N GLY A 47 11.96 -10.55 4.59
CA GLY A 47 12.76 -10.68 5.81
C GLY A 47 12.48 -9.60 6.87
N VAL A 48 11.24 -9.10 6.96
CA VAL A 48 10.86 -8.01 7.87
C VAL A 48 9.99 -8.49 9.02
N LYS A 49 10.20 -7.89 10.21
CA LYS A 49 9.42 -8.22 11.41
C LYS A 49 7.97 -7.68 11.35
N HIS A 50 7.78 -6.52 10.74
CA HIS A 50 6.51 -5.81 10.67
C HIS A 50 6.18 -5.43 9.22
N LEU A 51 4.92 -5.61 8.83
CA LEU A 51 4.37 -5.21 7.53
C LEU A 51 2.92 -4.83 7.78
N PHE A 52 2.46 -3.71 7.20
CA PHE A 52 1.09 -3.25 7.34
C PHE A 52 0.54 -2.87 5.97
N PHE A 53 -0.64 -3.39 5.62
CA PHE A 53 -1.33 -3.01 4.40
C PHE A 53 -2.11 -1.71 4.58
N VAL A 54 -2.03 -0.87 3.57
CA VAL A 54 -2.84 0.34 3.41
C VAL A 54 -3.43 0.34 2.00
N SER A 55 -4.39 1.23 1.75
CA SER A 55 -5.12 1.27 0.48
C SER A 55 -4.24 1.70 -0.71
N ASN A 56 -3.19 2.49 -0.49
CA ASN A 56 -2.24 2.92 -1.52
C ASN A 56 -0.95 3.53 -0.90
N GLY A 57 0.03 3.84 -1.75
CA GLY A 57 1.33 4.40 -1.32
C GLY A 57 1.25 5.78 -0.65
N THR A 58 0.31 6.65 -1.06
CA THR A 58 0.13 7.98 -0.45
C THR A 58 -0.32 7.87 1.01
N ILE A 59 -1.29 7.00 1.30
CA ILE A 59 -1.73 6.73 2.68
C ILE A 59 -0.59 6.16 3.52
N ALA A 60 0.27 5.33 2.92
CA ALA A 60 1.45 4.78 3.61
C ALA A 60 2.39 5.91 4.09
N LEU A 61 2.64 6.90 3.21
CA LEU A 61 3.45 8.07 3.53
C LEU A 61 2.78 8.95 4.60
N GLN A 62 1.51 9.27 4.43
CA GLN A 62 0.76 10.13 5.35
C GLN A 62 0.72 9.57 6.77
N ILE A 63 0.34 8.29 6.93
CA ILE A 63 0.32 7.64 8.26
C ILE A 63 1.71 7.68 8.89
N THR A 64 2.76 7.41 8.11
CA THR A 64 4.15 7.43 8.59
C THR A 64 4.53 8.84 9.06
N ILE A 65 4.28 9.88 8.25
CA ILE A 65 4.60 11.27 8.59
C ILE A 65 3.82 11.71 9.84
N LYS A 66 2.54 11.33 9.94
CA LYS A 66 1.70 11.63 11.10
C LYS A 66 2.24 11.03 12.41
N THR A 67 3.05 9.97 12.35
CA THR A 67 3.73 9.42 13.55
C THR A 67 4.91 10.27 14.04
N LEU A 68 5.40 11.23 13.25
CA LEU A 68 6.49 12.12 13.63
C LEU A 68 6.07 13.21 14.64
N GLY A 69 4.76 13.44 14.80
CA GLY A 69 4.24 14.42 15.75
C GLY A 69 4.18 15.84 15.17
N GLU A 70 4.80 16.80 15.87
CA GLU A 70 4.70 18.22 15.52
C GLU A 70 5.36 18.54 14.16
N PRO A 71 4.74 19.39 13.32
CA PRO A 71 5.28 19.73 12.01
C PRO A 71 6.66 20.40 12.03
N GLY A 72 7.45 20.10 11.01
CA GLY A 72 8.77 20.67 10.76
C GLY A 72 9.19 20.50 9.30
N GLU A 73 10.49 20.34 9.04
CA GLU A 73 11.03 20.12 7.70
C GLU A 73 11.31 18.63 7.43
N ILE A 74 10.97 18.14 6.23
CA ILE A 74 11.29 16.79 5.76
C ILE A 74 12.07 16.89 4.44
N ILE A 75 13.38 16.65 4.52
CA ILE A 75 14.25 16.67 3.34
C ILE A 75 13.81 15.58 2.35
N THR A 76 13.56 15.97 1.09
CA THR A 76 13.22 15.06 -0.01
C THR A 76 13.93 15.46 -1.32
N THR A 77 13.66 14.73 -2.41
CA THR A 77 14.19 15.02 -3.75
C THR A 77 13.12 15.63 -4.66
N PRO A 78 13.46 16.65 -5.48
CA PRO A 78 12.54 17.18 -6.48
C PRO A 78 12.31 16.22 -7.66
N PHE A 79 13.09 15.12 -7.76
CA PHE A 79 12.98 14.11 -8.82
C PHE A 79 12.36 12.82 -8.27
N SER A 80 11.05 12.88 -8.00
CA SER A 80 10.23 11.75 -7.54
C SER A 80 8.80 11.89 -8.07
N TYR A 81 7.96 10.87 -7.84
CA TYR A 81 6.53 11.00 -8.06
C TYR A 81 5.90 11.99 -7.07
N VAL A 82 4.90 12.76 -7.52
CA VAL A 82 4.29 13.87 -6.77
C VAL A 82 3.79 13.47 -5.37
N ALA A 83 3.40 12.21 -5.19
CA ALA A 83 2.92 11.69 -3.91
C ALA A 83 3.92 11.89 -2.76
N THR A 84 5.24 11.90 -3.03
CA THR A 84 6.25 12.15 -2.00
C THR A 84 6.07 13.54 -1.38
N THR A 85 6.15 14.60 -2.19
CA THR A 85 6.04 15.99 -1.72
C THR A 85 4.62 16.32 -1.26
N SER A 86 3.59 15.85 -1.96
CA SER A 86 2.20 16.16 -1.59
C SER A 86 1.82 15.56 -0.24
N SER A 87 2.33 14.37 0.12
CA SER A 87 2.05 13.77 1.42
C SER A 87 2.70 14.54 2.57
N ILE A 88 3.91 15.07 2.37
CA ILE A 88 4.61 15.92 3.35
C ILE A 88 3.80 17.18 3.62
N VAL A 89 3.42 17.90 2.57
CA VAL A 89 2.60 19.13 2.67
C VAL A 89 1.24 18.82 3.31
N TRP A 90 0.62 17.70 2.96
CA TRP A 90 -0.70 17.32 3.48
C TRP A 90 -0.71 17.14 5.00
N GLU A 91 0.35 16.54 5.55
CA GLU A 91 0.49 16.35 7.00
C GLU A 91 1.06 17.59 7.72
N GLY A 92 1.18 18.73 7.03
CA GLY A 92 1.58 20.02 7.60
C GLY A 92 3.09 20.26 7.65
N PHE A 93 3.91 19.34 7.12
CA PHE A 93 5.36 19.48 7.07
C PHE A 93 5.80 20.28 5.84
N THR A 94 6.99 20.87 5.93
CA THR A 94 7.65 21.56 4.81
C THR A 94 8.63 20.60 4.13
N PRO A 95 8.45 20.25 2.84
CA PRO A 95 9.35 19.37 2.10
C PRO A 95 10.65 20.05 1.66
#